data_AF-A0A2A5ICM7-F1
#
_entry.id   AF-A0A2A5ICM7-F1
#
_cell.length_a   1.000
_cell.length_b   1.000
_cell.length_c   1.000
_cell.angle_alpha   90.00
_cell.angle_beta   90.00
_cell.angle_gamma   90.00
#
_symmetry.space_group_name_H-M   'P 1'
#
loop_
_entity.id
_entity.type
_entity.pdbx_description
1 polymer ?
#
loop_
_entity_poly.entity_id
_entity_poly.type
_entity_poly.pdbx_seq_one_letter_code
_entity_poly.pdbx_strand_id
1 'polypeptide(L)' 'MTKKEFEEGFENYIQRKELIEKAESFYVPGHGPDFENMTNEQIENHIKFIEKTFAMAFGEEDEKAESANQENDY' A
#
# COMPACT_ATOMS: atom_id res chain seq x y z
N MET A 1 -28.18 20.88 1.31
CA MET A 1 -27.62 19.54 1.12
C MET A 1 -28.58 18.74 0.27
N THR A 2 -28.16 18.37 -0.93
CA THR A 2 -28.90 17.51 -1.86
C THR A 2 -28.62 16.05 -1.53
N LYS A 3 -29.43 15.13 -2.09
CA LYS A 3 -29.20 13.68 -1.97
C LYS A 3 -27.80 13.31 -2.52
N LYS A 4 -27.40 13.90 -3.64
CA LYS A 4 -26.09 13.68 -4.26
C LYS A 4 -24.94 14.14 -3.36
N GLU A 5 -25.03 15.34 -2.78
CA GLU A 5 -24.03 15.86 -1.85
C GLU A 5 -23.89 14.99 -0.59
N PHE A 6 -25.00 14.42 -0.11
CA PHE A 6 -24.99 13.48 1.02
C PHE A 6 -24.32 12.16 0.63
N GLU A 7 -24.68 11.58 -0.51
CA GLU A 7 -24.10 10.33 -1.01
C GLU A 7 -22.59 10.49 -1.24
N GLU A 8 -22.14 11.55 -1.91
CA GLU A 8 -20.71 11.82 -2.12
C GLU A 8 -19.95 11.99 -0.80
N GLY A 9 -20.54 12.70 0.17
CA GLY A 9 -19.94 12.85 1.50
C GLY A 9 -19.88 11.53 2.28
N PHE A 10 -20.91 10.69 2.16
CA PHE A 10 -20.97 9.38 2.81
C PHE A 10 -19.93 8.42 2.22
N GLU A 11 -19.81 8.35 0.90
CA GLU A 11 -18.79 7.53 0.23
C GLU A 11 -17.37 7.98 0.61
N ASN A 12 -17.13 9.30 0.67
CA ASN A 12 -15.83 9.82 1.12
C ASN A 12 -15.50 9.43 2.58
N TYR A 13 -16.50 9.43 3.45
CA TYR A 13 -16.34 9.00 4.84
C TYR A 13 -16.00 7.51 4.95
N ILE A 14 -16.68 6.65 4.19
CA ILE A 14 -16.41 5.21 4.16
C ILE A 14 -14.97 4.96 3.67
N GLN A 15 -14.59 5.56 2.53
CA GLN A 15 -13.24 5.46 2.00
C GLN A 15 -12.19 5.91 3.05
N ARG A 16 -12.43 7.03 3.73
CA ARG A 16 -11.51 7.53 4.77
C ARG A 16 -11.33 6.52 5.89
N LYS A 17 -12.42 5.89 6.36
CA LYS A 17 -12.36 4.90 7.44
C LYS A 17 -11.55 3.67 7.04
N GLU A 18 -11.77 3.14 5.84
CA GLU A 18 -11.02 1.99 5.32
C GLU A 18 -9.53 2.31 5.16
N LEU A 19 -9.20 3.52 4.70
CA LEU A 19 -7.82 3.96 4.55
C LEU A 19 -7.11 4.08 5.89
N ILE A 20 -7.76 4.69 6.90
CA ILE A 20 -7.17 4.80 8.24
C ILE A 20 -6.98 3.41 8.85
N GLU A 21 -8.00 2.55 8.80
CA GLU A 21 -7.91 1.18 9.35
C GLU A 21 -6.77 0.38 8.70
N LYS A 22 -6.62 0.46 7.37
CA LYS A 22 -5.51 -0.18 6.67
C LYS A 22 -4.17 0.43 7.05
N ALA A 23 -4.06 1.75 7.15
CA ALA A 23 -2.82 2.41 7.54
C ALA A 23 -2.40 2.07 8.98
N GLU A 24 -3.36 2.00 9.90
CA GLU A 24 -3.16 1.59 11.29
C GLU A 24 -2.71 0.13 11.41
N SER A 25 -3.05 -0.74 10.46
CA SER A 25 -2.54 -2.12 10.45
C SER A 25 -1.00 -2.20 10.32
N PHE A 26 -0.36 -1.14 9.81
CA PHE A 26 1.10 -1.01 9.74
C PHE A 26 1.70 -0.19 10.91
N TYR A 27 0.86 0.31 11.82
CA TYR A 27 1.28 1.18 12.91
C TYR A 27 2.11 0.42 13.96
N VAL A 28 3.13 1.09 14.47
CA VAL A 28 3.96 0.60 15.58
C VAL A 28 3.82 1.60 16.73
N PRO A 29 3.47 1.19 17.96
CA PRO A 29 3.30 2.12 19.08
C PRO A 29 4.44 3.12 19.25
N GLY A 30 4.10 4.41 19.25
CA GLY A 30 5.06 5.51 19.37
C GLY A 30 5.78 5.88 18.07
N HIS A 31 5.48 5.21 16.95
CA HIS A 31 6.06 5.46 15.63
C HIS A 31 4.97 5.48 14.55
N GLY A 32 5.15 6.33 13.54
CA GLY A 32 4.26 6.40 12.40
C GLY A 32 3.57 7.76 12.25
N PRO A 33 2.94 8.00 11.09
CA PRO A 33 2.32 9.27 10.79
C PRO A 33 1.02 9.47 11.58
N ASP A 34 0.66 10.74 11.76
CA ASP A 34 -0.66 11.12 12.26
C ASP A 34 -1.68 11.10 11.11
N PHE A 35 -2.31 9.94 10.89
CA PHE A 35 -3.26 9.71 9.80
C PHE A 35 -4.52 10.56 9.90
N GLU A 36 -4.89 11.00 11.11
CA GLU A 36 -6.07 11.85 11.30
C GLU A 36 -5.90 13.23 10.64
N ASN A 37 -4.67 13.73 10.59
CA ASN A 37 -4.33 15.00 9.95
C ASN A 37 -3.92 14.86 8.47
N MET A 38 -4.09 13.69 7.85
CA MET A 38 -3.81 13.44 6.45
C MET A 38 -5.06 13.42 5.57
N THR A 39 -4.89 13.80 4.29
CA THR A 39 -5.91 13.58 3.25
C THR A 39 -5.96 12.12 2.84
N ASN A 40 -7.08 11.67 2.27
CA ASN A 40 -7.22 10.30 1.75
C ASN A 40 -6.08 9.94 0.77
N GLU A 41 -5.70 10.87 -0.12
CA GLU A 41 -4.59 10.68 -1.06
C GLU A 41 -3.24 10.47 -0.36
N GLN A 42 -2.97 11.22 0.71
CA GLN A 42 -1.73 11.06 1.49
C GLN A 42 -1.69 9.70 2.18
N ILE A 43 -2.82 9.23 2.74
CA ILE A 43 -2.92 7.92 3.38
C ILE A 43 -2.72 6.81 2.34
N GLU A 44 -3.36 6.90 1.17
CA GLU A 44 -3.17 5.95 0.07
C GLU A 44 -1.71 5.87 -0.39
N ASN A 45 -1.04 7.01 -0.55
CA ASN A 45 0.35 7.06 -0.96
C ASN A 45 1.27 6.45 0.11
N HIS A 46 0.96 6.65 1.39
CA HIS A 46 1.70 6.04 2.50
C HIS A 46 1.55 4.50 2.50
N ILE A 47 0.32 4.00 2.35
CA ILE A 47 0.05 2.56 2.25
C ILE A 47 0.83 1.94 1.08
N LYS A 48 0.75 2.55 -0.11
CA LYS A 48 1.47 2.07 -1.31
C LYS A 48 2.99 2.05 -1.10
N PHE A 49 3.52 3.03 -0.38
CA PHE A 49 4.96 3.08 -0.05
C PHE A 49 5.35 1.90 0.85
N ILE A 50 4.56 1.61 1.88
CA ILE A 50 4.80 0.47 2.79
C ILE A 50 4.73 -0.84 2.01
N GLU A 51 3.64 -1.07 1.26
CA GLU A 51 3.44 -2.30 0.48
C GLU A 51 4.59 -2.55 -0.50
N LYS A 52 5.04 -1.51 -1.22
CA LYS A 52 6.20 -1.61 -2.11
C LYS A 52 7.48 -1.94 -1.36
N THR A 53 7.68 -1.36 -0.17
CA THR A 53 8.85 -1.65 0.66
C THR A 53 8.87 -3.11 1.10
N PHE A 54 7.73 -3.66 1.52
CA PHE A 54 7.60 -5.09 1.81
C PHE A 54 7.83 -5.95 0.57
N ALA A 55 7.26 -5.59 -0.57
CA ALA A 55 7.46 -6.33 -1.83
C ALA A 55 8.93 -6.35 -2.25
N MET A 56 9.67 -5.25 -2.09
CA MET A 56 11.12 -5.22 -2.38
C MET A 56 11.94 -6.02 -1.37
N ALA A 57 11.51 -6.10 -0.11
CA ALA A 57 12.26 -6.77 0.95
C ALA A 57 12.01 -8.29 1.01
N PHE A 58 10.81 -8.74 0.62
CA PHE A 58 10.36 -10.12 0.79
C PHE A 58 9.81 -10.76 -0.50
N GLY A 59 9.71 -10.00 -1.59
CA GLY A 59 9.39 -10.57 -2.90
C GLY A 59 10.57 -11.41 -3.38
N GLU A 60 10.29 -12.67 -3.77
CA GLU A 60 11.28 -13.50 -4.44
C GLU A 60 11.63 -12.84 -5.78
N GLU A 61 12.94 -12.66 -6.05
CA GLU A 61 13.42 -12.28 -7.37
C GLU A 61 13.13 -13.42 -8.35
N ASP A 62 11.95 -13.42 -8.97
CA ASP A 62 11.58 -14.34 -10.06
C ASP A 62 12.33 -14.05 -11.38
N GLU A 63 13.57 -13.52 -11.32
CA GLU A 63 14.38 -13.22 -12.51
C GLU A 63 15.88 -13.50 -12.31
N LYS A 64 16.27 -14.78 -12.37
CA LYS A 64 17.31 -15.32 -13.29
C LYS A 64 17.75 -16.74 -12.92
N ALA A 65 17.12 -17.71 -13.58
CA ALA A 65 17.72 -19.01 -13.82
C ALA A 65 17.69 -19.34 -15.32
N GLU A 66 18.10 -18.40 -16.17
CA GLU A 66 18.46 -18.68 -17.56
C GLU A 66 19.92 -18.27 -17.80
N SER A 67 20.80 -19.27 -17.80
CA SER A 67 22.01 -19.42 -18.64
C SER A 67 23.19 -20.02 -17.84
N ALA A 68 23.40 -21.34 -17.96
CA ALA A 68 24.72 -21.97 -18.10
C ALA A 68 24.58 -23.50 -18.15
N ASN A 69 23.97 -24.02 -19.22
CA ASN A 69 24.33 -25.34 -19.74
C ASN A 69 24.64 -25.13 -21.22
N GLN A 70 25.82 -24.57 -21.49
CA GLN A 70 26.47 -24.82 -22.76
C GLN A 70 27.17 -26.17 -22.65
N GLU A 71 26.72 -27.08 -23.49
CA GLU A 71 27.38 -28.31 -23.90
C GLU A 71 28.90 -28.16 -23.91
N ASN A 72 29.58 -29.08 -23.25
CA ASN A 72 30.91 -29.49 -23.67
C ASN A 72 30.89 -31.02 -23.76
N ASP A 73 30.58 -31.50 -24.97
CA ASP A 73 30.96 -32.82 -25.44
C ASP A 73 32.48 -32.93 -25.44
N TYR A 74 33.03 -33.89 -24.69
CA TYR A 74 34.35 -34.46 -24.90
C TYR A 74 34.33 -35.97 -24.60
#